data_AF-A0A415WD70-F1
#
_entry.id   AF-A0A415WD70-F1
#
_cell.length_a   1.000
_cell.length_b   1.000
_cell.length_c   1.000
_cell.angle_alpha   90.00
_cell.angle_beta   90.00
_cell.angle_gamma   90.00
#
_symmetry.space_group_name_H-M   'P 1'
#
loop_
_entity.id
_entity.type
_entity.pdbx_description
1 polymer ?
#
loop_
_entity_poly.entity_id
_entity_poly.type
_entity_poly.pdbx_seq_one_letter_code
_entity_poly.pdbx_strand_id
1 'polypeptide(L)'
;MNKKLLSFAMVFLLSLSFTVNTYAMDKRVKSSKSWTVTKEITKKEAKENKKYWKEGYLKGKAQGYVDSKKYHYANVVLFTNKTSHDKESGRTWGSGKVSVDTDWDKKMSCFLDMYYAHVYYGFES
;
A
#
# COMPACT_ATOMS: atom_id res chain seq x y z
N MET A 1 -5.66 32.08 -32.92
CA MET A 1 -5.76 30.78 -32.22
C MET A 1 -6.78 30.89 -31.10
N ASN A 2 -7.84 30.08 -31.12
CA ASN A 2 -9.02 30.29 -30.27
C ASN A 2 -8.73 29.82 -28.83
N LYS A 3 -8.66 30.74 -27.86
CA LYS A 3 -8.23 30.46 -26.46
C LYS A 3 -9.05 29.33 -25.79
N LYS A 4 -10.31 29.16 -26.18
CA LYS A 4 -11.19 28.07 -25.70
C LYS A 4 -10.72 26.68 -26.16
N LEU A 5 -10.17 26.58 -27.38
CA LEU A 5 -9.68 25.31 -27.94
C LEU A 5 -8.39 24.84 -27.23
N LEU A 6 -7.51 25.79 -26.87
CA LEU A 6 -6.29 25.49 -26.10
C LEU A 6 -6.61 24.98 -24.68
N SER A 7 -7.60 25.59 -24.02
CA SER A 7 -8.02 25.18 -22.68
C SER A 7 -8.60 23.77 -22.66
N PHE A 8 -9.43 23.42 -23.64
CA PHE A 8 -9.99 22.06 -23.76
C PHE A 8 -8.91 21.01 -24.05
N ALA A 9 -7.96 21.31 -24.94
CA ALA A 9 -6.86 20.40 -25.23
C ALA A 9 -5.97 20.16 -23.99
N MET A 10 -5.73 21.19 -23.18
CA MET A 10 -4.89 21.07 -21.99
C MET A 10 -5.55 20.24 -20.88
N VAL A 11 -6.86 20.38 -20.67
CA VAL A 11 -7.62 19.56 -19.71
C VAL A 11 -7.69 18.09 -20.16
N PHE A 12 -7.81 17.85 -21.46
CA PHE A 12 -7.81 16.49 -22.03
C PHE A 12 -6.42 15.83 -21.95
N LEU A 13 -5.33 16.58 -22.17
CA LEU A 13 -3.97 16.06 -21.99
C LEU A 13 -3.63 15.73 -20.52
N LEU A 14 -4.15 16.51 -19.57
CA LEU A 14 -3.97 16.25 -18.13
C LEU A 14 -4.76 15.03 -17.63
N SER A 15 -5.88 14.67 -18.26
CA SER A 15 -6.64 13.47 -17.90
C SER A 15 -6.03 12.18 -18.47
N LEU A 16 -5.28 12.26 -19.58
CA LEU A 16 -4.56 11.13 -20.18
C LEU A 16 -3.38 10.62 -19.33
N SER A 17 -2.85 11.42 -18.41
CA SER A 17 -1.75 11.03 -17.50
C SER A 17 -2.20 10.23 -16.26
N PHE A 18 -3.50 10.02 -16.05
CA PHE A 18 -4.01 9.12 -15.01
C PHE A 18 -4.35 7.76 -15.61
N THR A 19 -3.37 7.07 -16.19
CA THR A 19 -3.47 5.64 -16.40
C THR A 19 -3.47 4.98 -15.02
N VAL A 20 -4.68 4.76 -14.49
CA VAL A 20 -4.87 3.84 -13.36
C VAL A 20 -4.36 2.50 -13.87
N ASN A 21 -3.26 1.99 -13.30
CA ASN A 21 -2.82 0.63 -13.56
C ASN A 21 -3.95 -0.31 -13.09
N THR A 22 -4.87 -0.63 -13.99
CA THR A 22 -5.95 -1.58 -13.77
C THR A 22 -5.35 -2.97 -13.83
N TYR A 23 -4.84 -3.43 -12.69
CA TYR A 23 -4.53 -4.84 -12.52
C TYR A 23 -5.81 -5.66 -12.72
N ALA A 24 -5.70 -6.76 -13.47
CA ALA A 24 -6.82 -7.68 -13.66
C ALA A 24 -7.24 -8.21 -12.28
N MET A 25 -8.43 -7.78 -11.83
CA MET A 25 -9.06 -8.31 -10.64
C MET A 25 -9.94 -9.50 -11.01
N ASP A 26 -9.87 -10.58 -10.23
CA ASP A 26 -10.79 -11.70 -10.36
C ASP A 26 -12.23 -11.18 -10.26
N LYS A 27 -13.11 -11.63 -11.15
CA LYS A 27 -14.52 -11.21 -11.23
C LYS A 27 -15.31 -11.38 -9.92
N ARG A 28 -14.82 -12.23 -9.02
CA ARG A 28 -15.42 -12.48 -7.69
C ARG A 28 -15.10 -11.36 -6.69
N VAL A 29 -14.04 -10.59 -6.93
CA VAL A 29 -13.63 -9.47 -6.09
C VAL A 29 -14.37 -8.20 -6.51
N LYS A 30 -15.06 -7.57 -5.56
CA LYS A 30 -15.77 -6.31 -5.79
C LYS A 30 -14.85 -5.10 -5.67
N SER A 31 -13.96 -5.13 -4.69
CA SER A 31 -13.00 -4.06 -4.46
C SER A 31 -11.77 -4.60 -3.73
N SER A 32 -10.64 -3.97 -4.00
CA SER A 32 -9.40 -4.22 -3.26
C SER A 32 -8.63 -2.91 -3.14
N LYS A 33 -7.89 -2.75 -2.05
CA LYS A 33 -7.00 -1.60 -1.87
C LYS A 33 -5.84 -1.97 -0.97
N SER A 34 -4.70 -1.36 -1.22
CA SER A 34 -3.56 -1.36 -0.31
C SER A 34 -3.05 0.07 -0.16
N TRP A 35 -2.44 0.35 0.99
CA TRP A 35 -1.77 1.61 1.26
C TRP A 35 -0.69 1.40 2.29
N THR A 36 0.24 2.36 2.35
CA THR A 36 1.28 2.42 3.35
C THR A 36 0.96 3.48 4.38
N VAL A 37 1.18 3.18 5.65
CA VAL A 37 1.09 4.15 6.75
C VAL A 37 2.49 4.40 7.27
N THR A 38 2.86 5.67 7.40
CA THR A 38 4.12 6.06 8.05
C THR A 38 3.85 6.64 9.43
N LYS A 39 4.52 6.13 10.46
CA LYS A 39 4.42 6.63 11.85
C LYS A 39 5.77 7.12 12.34
N GLU A 40 5.80 8.26 13.00
CA GLU A 40 7.03 8.75 13.64
C GLU A 40 7.44 7.89 14.84
N ILE A 41 8.74 7.64 14.97
CA ILE A 41 9.36 6.91 16.07
C ILE A 41 9.37 7.81 17.31
N THR A 42 8.70 7.33 18.35
CA THR A 42 8.67 8.02 19.64
C THR A 42 9.99 7.86 20.39
N LYS A 43 10.26 8.77 21.33
CA LYS A 43 11.40 8.67 22.25
C LYS A 43 11.44 7.36 23.05
N LYS A 44 10.26 6.85 23.45
CA LYS A 44 10.15 5.57 24.19
C LYS A 44 10.60 4.41 23.32
N GLU A 45 10.06 4.31 22.10
CA GLU A 45 10.41 3.28 21.13
C GLU A 45 11.90 3.33 20.74
N ALA A 46 12.48 4.53 20.59
CA ALA A 46 13.90 4.70 20.31
C ALA A 46 14.79 4.22 21.48
N LYS A 47 14.38 4.47 22.74
CA LYS A 47 15.10 4.01 23.94
C LYS A 47 15.02 2.50 24.16
N GLU A 48 13.88 1.89 23.86
CA GLU A 48 13.69 0.44 23.95
C GLU A 48 14.49 -0.28 22.86
N ASN A 49 14.57 0.30 21.65
CA ASN A 49 15.21 -0.30 20.49
C ASN A 49 16.62 0.29 20.22
N LYS A 50 17.47 0.20 21.25
CA LYS A 50 18.79 0.86 21.45
C LYS A 50 19.79 0.83 20.28
N LYS A 51 19.64 -0.06 19.30
CA LYS A 51 20.66 -0.29 18.26
C LYS A 51 20.41 0.47 16.97
N TYR A 52 19.14 0.72 16.61
CA TYR A 52 18.83 1.24 15.28
C TYR A 52 17.76 2.32 15.25
N TRP A 53 16.84 2.41 16.21
CA TRP A 53 15.77 3.39 16.11
C TRP A 53 16.22 4.76 16.63
N LYS A 54 15.86 5.81 15.91
CA LYS A 54 16.17 7.19 16.27
C LYS A 54 14.85 7.94 16.42
N GLU A 55 14.73 8.71 17.49
CA GLU A 55 13.61 9.64 17.69
C GLU A 55 13.48 10.57 16.47
N GLY A 56 12.25 10.83 16.02
CA GLY A 56 11.98 11.67 14.85
C GLY A 56 12.10 10.98 13.49
N TYR A 57 12.50 9.71 13.44
CA TYR A 57 12.53 8.95 12.18
C TYR A 57 11.14 8.36 11.90
N LEU A 58 10.83 8.00 10.65
CA LEU A 58 9.56 7.34 10.31
C LEU A 58 9.69 5.81 10.29
N LYS A 59 8.58 5.13 10.59
CA LYS A 59 8.35 3.70 10.42
C LYS A 59 7.31 3.49 9.33
N GLY A 60 7.52 2.53 8.43
CA GLY A 60 6.52 2.13 7.42
C GLY A 60 5.74 0.88 7.82
N LYS A 61 4.40 0.92 7.62
CA LYS A 61 3.47 -0.21 7.73
C LYS A 61 2.68 -0.39 6.43
N ALA A 62 2.36 -1.62 6.05
CA ALA A 62 1.42 -1.90 4.97
C ALA A 62 0.04 -2.28 5.53
N GLN A 63 -1.02 -1.79 4.88
CA GLN A 63 -2.41 -2.15 5.17
C GLN A 63 -3.15 -2.39 3.86
N GLY A 64 -4.20 -3.21 3.91
CA GLY A 64 -5.04 -3.44 2.75
C GLY A 64 -6.30 -4.23 3.07
N TYR A 65 -7.16 -4.35 2.07
CA TYR A 65 -8.33 -5.19 2.15
C TYR A 65 -8.72 -5.75 0.78
N VAL A 66 -9.50 -6.83 0.82
CA VAL A 66 -10.21 -7.41 -0.32
C VAL A 66 -11.66 -7.64 0.09
N ASP A 67 -12.60 -7.25 -0.77
CA ASP A 67 -14.03 -7.52 -0.57
C ASP A 67 -14.55 -8.47 -1.64
N SER A 68 -15.08 -9.61 -1.21
CA SER A 68 -15.68 -10.63 -2.04
C SER A 68 -16.81 -11.35 -1.30
N LYS A 69 -17.86 -11.76 -2.04
CA LYS A 69 -18.93 -12.63 -1.47
C LYS A 69 -18.46 -14.08 -1.26
N LYS A 70 -17.40 -14.50 -1.95
CA LYS A 70 -16.81 -15.84 -1.82
C LYS A 70 -15.75 -15.83 -0.73
N TYR A 71 -15.61 -16.95 -0.03
CA TYR A 71 -14.54 -17.16 0.94
C TYR A 71 -13.18 -17.05 0.24
N HIS A 72 -12.30 -16.22 0.79
CA HIS A 72 -11.01 -15.86 0.21
C HIS A 72 -10.05 -15.44 1.30
N TYR A 73 -8.76 -15.37 0.96
CA TYR A 73 -7.79 -14.69 1.80
C TYR A 73 -7.43 -13.30 1.28
N ALA A 74 -6.99 -12.43 2.20
CA ALA A 74 -6.21 -11.25 1.90
C ALA A 74 -4.82 -11.38 2.53
N ASN A 75 -3.80 -10.87 1.85
CA ASN A 75 -2.43 -10.71 2.35
C ASN A 75 -1.93 -9.35 1.86
N VAL A 76 -1.24 -8.57 2.68
CA VAL A 76 -0.57 -7.36 2.23
C VAL A 76 0.94 -7.51 2.38
N VAL A 77 1.66 -7.10 1.35
CA VAL A 77 3.11 -7.12 1.31
C VAL A 77 3.62 -5.69 1.26
N LEU A 78 4.55 -5.37 2.16
CA LEU A 78 5.31 -4.13 2.15
C LEU A 78 6.55 -4.31 1.26
N PHE A 79 6.72 -3.39 0.34
CA PHE A 79 7.88 -3.27 -0.53
C PHE A 79 8.64 -2.01 -0.20
N THR A 80 9.95 -2.03 -0.48
CA THR A 80 10.76 -0.81 -0.49
C THR A 80 11.45 -0.69 -1.83
N ASN A 81 11.75 0.54 -2.25
CA ASN A 81 12.58 0.77 -3.43
C ASN A 81 13.96 0.07 -3.39
N LYS A 82 14.41 -0.41 -2.23
CA LYS A 82 15.67 -1.16 -2.05
C LYS A 82 15.49 -2.68 -2.00
N THR A 83 14.31 -3.19 -1.68
CA THR A 83 14.03 -4.63 -1.53
C THR A 83 12.70 -5.01 -2.18
N SER A 84 12.76 -6.01 -3.07
CA SER A 84 11.63 -6.47 -3.90
C SER A 84 10.56 -7.26 -3.15
N HIS A 85 10.74 -7.60 -1.87
CA HIS A 85 9.72 -8.15 -0.97
C HIS A 85 10.29 -8.05 0.46
N ASP A 86 9.73 -7.18 1.29
CA ASP A 86 10.35 -6.86 2.57
C ASP A 86 9.66 -7.54 3.76
N LYS A 87 8.32 -7.45 3.82
CA LYS A 87 7.48 -8.06 4.86
C LYS A 87 6.09 -8.37 4.32
N GLU A 88 5.47 -9.44 4.83
CA GLU A 88 4.09 -9.84 4.52
C GLU A 88 3.26 -10.05 5.79
N SER A 89 1.95 -9.81 5.72
CA SER A 89 1.02 -10.00 6.84
C SER A 89 0.65 -11.47 7.09
N GLY A 90 1.01 -12.36 6.17
CA GLY A 90 0.40 -13.68 6.10
C GLY A 90 -1.03 -13.63 5.54
N ARG A 91 -1.69 -14.78 5.47
CA ARG A 91 -3.02 -14.93 4.90
C ARG A 91 -4.09 -14.84 5.99
N THR A 92 -4.97 -13.85 5.88
CA THR A 92 -6.20 -13.79 6.67
C THR A 92 -7.35 -14.23 5.81
N TRP A 93 -8.09 -15.25 6.25
CA TRP A 93 -9.22 -15.81 5.51
C TRP A 93 -10.56 -15.29 6.01
N GLY A 94 -11.51 -15.11 5.10
CA GLY A 94 -12.85 -14.66 5.43
C GLY A 94 -13.76 -14.47 4.23
N SER A 95 -14.95 -13.95 4.50
CA SER A 95 -15.95 -13.56 3.50
C SER A 95 -16.35 -12.10 3.71
N GLY A 96 -16.84 -11.44 2.67
CA GLY A 96 -17.08 -9.99 2.70
C GLY A 96 -15.78 -9.22 2.65
N LYS A 97 -15.65 -8.16 3.44
CA LYS A 97 -14.44 -7.35 3.50
C LYS A 97 -13.42 -7.94 4.46
N VAL A 98 -12.37 -8.55 3.94
CA VAL A 98 -11.24 -9.06 4.70
C VAL A 98 -10.14 -8.00 4.70
N SER A 99 -9.80 -7.47 5.87
CA SER A 99 -8.75 -6.46 6.04
C SER A 99 -7.52 -7.07 6.70
N VAL A 100 -6.36 -6.60 6.29
CA VAL A 100 -5.05 -7.05 6.78
C VAL A 100 -4.13 -5.86 6.97
N ASP A 101 -3.28 -5.95 7.97
CA ASP A 101 -2.16 -5.05 8.15
C ASP A 101 -0.91 -5.82 8.58
N THR A 102 0.24 -5.16 8.42
CA THR A 102 1.51 -5.67 8.92
C THR A 102 1.80 -5.08 10.29
N ASP A 103 2.17 -5.92 11.24
CA ASP A 103 2.71 -5.49 12.53
C ASP A 103 4.19 -5.05 12.46
N TRP A 104 4.84 -5.28 11.32
CA TRP A 104 6.27 -5.07 11.16
C TRP A 104 6.60 -3.66 10.67
N ASP A 105 7.16 -2.85 11.57
CA ASP A 105 7.64 -1.49 11.28
C ASP A 105 9.07 -1.52 10.69
N LYS A 106 9.30 -0.94 9.50
CA LYS A 106 10.68 -0.70 8.98
C LYS A 106 11.13 0.74 9.22
N LYS A 107 12.35 0.87 9.77
CA LYS A 107 13.00 2.16 10.02
C LYS A 107 13.32 2.87 8.70
N MET A 108 12.86 4.11 8.56
CA MET A 108 13.25 5.04 7.50
C MET A 108 14.48 5.85 7.95
N SER A 109 15.50 5.99 7.10
CA SER A 109 16.69 6.80 7.43
C SER A 109 16.55 8.29 7.13
N CYS A 110 15.35 8.78 6.82
CA CYS A 110 14.97 10.08 6.25
C CYS A 110 15.10 10.18 4.71
N PHE A 111 14.02 10.67 4.08
CA PHE A 111 13.83 11.08 2.68
C PHE A 111 13.93 10.07 1.51
N LEU A 112 14.66 8.96 1.59
CA LEU A 112 14.94 8.14 0.39
C LEU A 112 14.29 6.74 0.33
N ASP A 113 13.70 6.24 1.42
CA ASP A 113 13.05 4.93 1.40
C ASP A 113 11.58 5.10 1.00
N MET A 114 11.26 4.80 -0.26
CA MET A 114 9.88 4.77 -0.74
C MET A 114 9.27 3.40 -0.42
N TYR A 115 8.20 3.42 0.35
CA TYR A 115 7.38 2.25 0.64
C TYR A 115 6.19 2.22 -0.29
N TYR A 116 5.85 1.03 -0.75
CA TYR A 116 4.57 0.77 -1.38
C TYR A 116 4.06 -0.57 -0.90
N ALA A 117 2.74 -0.73 -0.88
CA ALA A 117 2.09 -1.94 -0.44
C ALA A 117 1.34 -2.55 -1.63
N HIS A 118 1.38 -3.87 -1.76
CA HIS A 118 0.44 -4.60 -2.63
C HIS A 118 -0.43 -5.50 -1.78
N VAL A 119 -1.70 -5.62 -2.16
CA VAL A 119 -2.61 -6.61 -1.60
C VAL A 119 -2.73 -7.79 -2.57
N TYR A 120 -2.60 -8.99 -2.03
CA TYR A 120 -2.79 -10.27 -2.72
C TYR A 120 -4.00 -10.97 -2.13
N TYR A 121 -4.63 -11.80 -2.95
CA TYR A 121 -5.75 -12.63 -2.55
C TYR A 121 -5.77 -13.93 -3.33
N GLY A 122 -6.52 -14.87 -2.81
CA GLY A 122 -6.86 -16.11 -3.48
C GLY A 122 -8.09 -16.73 -2.86
N PHE A 123 -8.70 -17.63 -3.61
CA PHE A 123 -9.88 -18.37 -3.22
C PHE A 123 -9.46 -19.81 -2.95
N GLU A 124 -10.19 -20.51 -2.07
CA GLU A 124 -10.07 -21.96 -2.02
C GLU A 124 -10.45 -22.55 -3.38
N SER A 125 -9.69 -23.57 -3.80
CA SER A 125 -9.89 -24.32 -5.03
C SER A 125 -11.10 -25.24 -4.94
#